data_AF-A0A5E6Z4D4-F1
#
_entry.id   AF-A0A5E6Z4D4-F1
#
_cell.length_a   1.000
_cell.length_b   1.000
_cell.length_c   1.000
_cell.angle_alpha   90.00
_cell.angle_beta   90.00
_cell.angle_gamma   90.00
#
_symmetry.space_group_name_H-M   'P 1'
#
loop_
_entity.id
_entity.type
_entity.pdbx_description
1 polymer ?
#
loop_
_entity_poly.entity_id
_entity_poly.type
_entity_poly.pdbx_seq_one_letter_code
_entity_poly.pdbx_strand_id
1 'polypeptide(L)'
;MRRNQRGIALITVLLVMSLALLITAGMLRSHRLALNSSAQQIHQLQLRTLAFAGETWAREHLRTLIRDPMVAVASGQAWAISQPQLRIDDGQIDVVIEDLAGRFNISSLLAKGPVSDVMEQRWMRLQTLLELTPLDASVLQGQSLSDISQLRVLPGVDSQWYMRMQPWIVLLGKDAVLNINTAPATLLATLEGVTPELARALVTTRPLQGYASVQDFTFTPALIGLGVQAAGLGISSRWFRITTDVRLGQSRLRLESDVVRDPHTGEWHLLQRRLLAPRHREPFV
;
A
#
# COMPACT_ATOMS: atom_id res chain seq x y z
N MET A 1 12.08 -71.10 48.72
CA MET A 1 11.67 -70.55 47.40
C MET A 1 11.26 -69.06 47.43
N ARG A 2 11.95 -68.17 48.17
CA ARG A 2 11.55 -66.73 48.30
C ARG A 2 12.54 -65.70 47.74
N ARG A 3 13.63 -66.12 47.09
CA ARG A 3 14.68 -65.21 46.58
C ARG A 3 14.44 -64.70 45.14
N ASN A 4 13.66 -65.41 44.31
CA ASN A 4 13.43 -65.05 42.89
C ASN A 4 12.26 -64.06 42.64
N GLN A 5 11.36 -63.83 43.60
CA GLN A 5 10.22 -62.90 43.40
C GLN A 5 10.55 -61.44 43.73
N ARG A 6 11.61 -61.18 44.51
CA ARG A 6 12.07 -59.81 44.80
C ARG A 6 12.75 -59.14 43.61
N GLY A 7 13.39 -59.92 42.73
CA GLY A 7 14.00 -59.41 41.49
C GLY A 7 12.96 -58.96 40.48
N ILE A 8 11.91 -59.76 40.27
CA ILE A 8 10.81 -59.43 39.33
C ILE A 8 10.04 -58.20 39.82
N ALA A 9 9.73 -58.12 41.12
CA ALA A 9 9.05 -56.97 41.70
C ALA A 9 9.84 -55.65 41.58
N LEU A 10 11.18 -55.70 41.72
CA LEU A 10 12.02 -54.53 41.53
C LEU A 10 12.08 -54.12 40.05
N ILE A 11 12.20 -55.09 39.14
CA ILE A 11 12.21 -54.83 37.69
C ILE A 11 10.89 -54.21 37.24
N THR A 12 9.73 -54.70 37.71
CA THR A 12 8.43 -54.14 37.33
C THR A 12 8.23 -52.73 37.88
N VAL A 13 8.63 -52.46 39.13
CA VAL A 13 8.56 -51.10 39.71
C VAL A 13 9.46 -50.13 38.95
N LEU A 14 10.69 -50.54 38.62
CA LEU A 14 11.61 -49.72 37.83
C LEU A 14 11.09 -49.47 36.41
N LEU A 15 10.48 -50.47 35.78
CA LEU A 15 9.88 -50.33 34.45
C LEU A 15 8.69 -49.35 34.48
N VAL A 16 7.80 -49.48 35.46
CA VAL A 16 6.63 -48.60 35.61
C VAL A 16 7.07 -47.17 35.94
N MET A 17 8.05 -46.99 36.85
CA MET A 17 8.59 -45.67 37.15
C MET A 17 9.29 -45.05 35.94
N SER A 18 10.09 -45.82 35.20
CA SER A 18 10.75 -45.36 33.97
C SER A 18 9.74 -44.93 32.91
N LEU A 19 8.67 -45.71 32.71
CA LEU A 19 7.59 -45.37 31.79
C LEU A 19 6.84 -44.10 32.22
N ALA A 20 6.52 -43.97 33.51
CA ALA A 20 5.87 -42.77 34.04
C ALA A 20 6.75 -41.51 33.87
N LEU A 21 8.07 -41.64 34.10
CA LEU A 21 9.05 -40.57 33.86
C LEU A 21 9.15 -40.20 32.37
N LEU A 22 9.12 -41.18 31.47
CA LEU A 22 9.14 -40.93 30.02
C LEU A 22 7.90 -40.16 29.56
N ILE A 23 6.71 -40.57 30.03
CA ILE A 23 5.44 -39.90 29.70
C ILE A 23 5.41 -38.47 30.25
N THR A 24 5.78 -38.28 31.52
CA THR A 24 5.80 -36.95 32.16
C THR A 24 6.82 -36.02 31.51
N ALA A 25 8.01 -36.51 31.15
CA ALA A 25 8.99 -35.73 30.39
C ALA A 25 8.48 -35.36 28.99
N GLY A 26 7.78 -36.28 28.31
CA GLY A 26 7.13 -36.02 27.02
C GLY A 26 6.03 -34.95 27.10
N MET A 27 5.16 -35.03 28.11
CA MET A 27 4.11 -34.03 28.37
C MET A 27 4.69 -32.65 28.72
N LEU A 28 5.76 -32.59 29.51
CA LEU A 28 6.38 -31.32 29.85
C LEU A 28 7.03 -30.65 28.63
N ARG A 29 7.62 -31.45 27.73
CA ARG A 29 8.18 -30.95 26.46
C ARG A 29 7.07 -30.44 25.53
N SER A 30 5.96 -31.16 25.39
CA SER A 30 4.84 -30.73 24.54
C SER A 30 4.15 -29.47 25.10
N HIS A 31 3.98 -29.36 26.42
CA HIS A 31 3.46 -28.15 27.06
C HIS A 31 4.36 -26.93 26.86
N ARG A 32 5.69 -27.08 26.97
CA ARG A 32 6.63 -25.96 26.72
C ARG A 32 6.59 -25.48 25.26
N LEU A 33 6.46 -26.39 24.30
CA LEU A 33 6.31 -26.03 22.89
C LEU A 33 4.98 -25.29 22.64
N ALA A 34 3.88 -25.75 23.24
CA ALA A 34 2.59 -25.09 23.12
C ALA A 34 2.63 -23.66 23.68
N LEU A 35 3.18 -23.47 24.88
CA LEU A 35 3.32 -22.14 25.52
C LEU A 35 4.13 -21.16 24.68
N ASN A 36 5.26 -21.60 24.12
CA ASN A 36 6.09 -20.75 23.25
C ASN A 36 5.34 -20.36 21.98
N SER A 37 4.57 -21.29 21.39
CA SER A 37 3.77 -20.99 20.21
C SER A 37 2.63 -20.00 20.51
N SER A 38 1.99 -20.11 21.68
CA SER A 38 0.96 -19.17 22.12
C SER A 38 1.52 -17.78 22.36
N ALA A 39 2.70 -17.68 22.99
CA ALA A 39 3.38 -16.40 23.18
C ALA A 39 3.69 -15.72 21.84
N GLN A 40 4.19 -16.48 20.86
CA GLN A 40 4.45 -15.95 19.52
C GLN A 40 3.16 -15.52 18.81
N GLN A 41 2.07 -16.28 18.93
CA GLN A 41 0.77 -15.91 18.36
C GLN A 41 0.22 -14.62 18.98
N ILE A 42 0.29 -14.48 20.30
CA ILE A 42 -0.12 -13.25 21.01
C ILE A 42 0.71 -12.07 20.52
N HIS A 43 2.03 -12.24 20.39
CA HIS A 43 2.93 -11.21 19.90
C HIS A 43 2.59 -10.75 18.46
N GLN A 44 2.26 -11.68 17.57
CA GLN A 44 1.80 -11.35 16.21
C GLN A 44 0.46 -10.61 16.20
N LEU A 45 -0.46 -10.98 17.10
CA LEU A 45 -1.73 -10.26 17.26
C LEU A 45 -1.50 -8.83 17.78
N GLN A 46 -0.57 -8.64 18.73
CA GLN A 46 -0.21 -7.32 19.23
C GLN A 46 0.29 -6.41 18.10
N LEU A 47 1.22 -6.87 17.27
CA LEU A 47 1.69 -6.11 16.10
C LEU A 47 0.56 -5.71 15.15
N ARG A 48 -0.40 -6.62 14.90
CA ARG A 48 -1.56 -6.35 14.03
C ARG A 48 -2.49 -5.31 14.65
N THR A 49 -2.79 -5.42 15.93
CA THR A 49 -3.63 -4.44 16.64
C THR A 49 -3.00 -3.06 16.61
N LEU A 50 -1.69 -2.96 16.82
CA LEU A 50 -0.95 -1.71 16.69
C LEU A 50 -1.02 -1.14 15.26
N ALA A 51 -0.92 -2.00 14.25
CA ALA A 51 -1.04 -1.56 12.86
C ALA A 51 -2.43 -1.00 12.54
N PHE A 52 -3.49 -1.66 13.04
CA PHE A 52 -4.86 -1.16 12.89
C PHE A 52 -5.13 0.12 13.69
N ALA A 53 -4.42 0.32 14.81
CA ALA A 53 -4.46 1.59 15.53
C ALA A 53 -3.89 2.73 14.67
N GLY A 54 -2.74 2.53 14.01
CA GLY A 54 -2.17 3.48 13.06
C GLY A 54 -3.09 3.78 11.87
N GLU A 55 -3.72 2.75 11.29
CA GLU A 55 -4.73 2.91 10.24
C GLU A 55 -5.94 3.74 10.71
N THR A 56 -6.46 3.45 11.91
CA THR A 56 -7.62 4.15 12.46
C THR A 56 -7.30 5.61 12.77
N TRP A 57 -6.12 5.87 13.34
CA TRP A 57 -5.62 7.23 13.52
C TRP A 57 -5.54 7.98 12.20
N ALA A 58 -4.99 7.36 11.15
CA ALA A 58 -4.83 8.00 9.84
C ALA A 58 -6.18 8.32 9.17
N ARG A 59 -7.16 7.41 9.27
CA ARG A 59 -8.52 7.64 8.75
C ARG A 59 -9.20 8.81 9.48
N GLU A 60 -9.06 8.87 10.80
CA GLU A 60 -9.57 10.00 11.58
C GLU A 60 -8.86 11.30 11.19
N HIS A 61 -7.54 11.26 11.03
CA HIS A 61 -6.75 12.41 10.58
C HIS A 61 -7.22 12.93 9.21
N LEU A 62 -7.39 12.04 8.23
CA LEU A 62 -7.97 12.35 6.92
C LEU A 62 -9.38 12.95 7.04
N ARG A 63 -10.23 12.38 7.89
CA ARG A 63 -11.60 12.90 8.16
C ARG A 63 -11.58 14.33 8.70
N THR A 64 -10.64 14.64 9.60
CA THR A 64 -10.56 15.99 10.20
C THR A 64 -10.02 17.05 9.23
N LEU A 65 -9.07 16.67 8.37
CA LEU A 65 -8.34 17.56 7.47
C LEU A 65 -8.98 17.72 6.09
N ILE A 66 -9.61 16.67 5.57
CA ILE A 66 -10.28 16.68 4.26
C ILE A 66 -11.79 16.61 4.48
N ARG A 67 -12.35 17.77 4.81
CA ARG A 67 -13.79 17.91 5.12
C ARG A 67 -14.64 17.99 3.87
N ASP A 68 -14.17 18.76 2.89
CA ASP A 68 -14.85 18.99 1.62
C ASP A 68 -14.17 18.19 0.50
N PRO A 69 -14.88 17.26 -0.17
CA PRO A 69 -14.32 16.44 -1.24
C PRO A 69 -13.96 17.25 -2.50
N MET A 70 -14.42 18.49 -2.63
CA MET A 70 -14.14 19.36 -3.77
C MET A 70 -12.86 20.19 -3.59
N VAL A 71 -12.34 20.27 -2.36
CA VAL A 71 -11.10 21.01 -2.10
C VAL A 71 -9.90 20.26 -2.67
N ALA A 72 -8.94 21.03 -3.17
CA ALA A 72 -7.68 20.50 -3.67
C ALA A 72 -6.99 19.62 -2.61
N VAL A 73 -6.52 18.45 -3.02
CA VAL A 73 -5.69 17.54 -2.23
C VAL A 73 -4.27 17.72 -2.71
N ALA A 74 -3.35 18.16 -1.85
CA ALA A 74 -1.99 18.51 -2.25
C ALA A 74 -0.91 17.98 -1.29
N SER A 75 0.28 17.70 -1.82
CA SER A 75 1.38 17.12 -1.06
C SER A 75 1.94 18.01 0.07
N GLY A 76 1.66 19.31 0.08
CA GLY A 76 2.08 20.21 1.16
C GLY A 76 1.03 20.41 2.26
N GLN A 77 -0.10 19.70 2.20
CA GLN A 77 -1.13 19.74 3.25
C GLN A 77 -0.72 18.91 4.48
N ALA A 78 -1.33 19.25 5.62
CA ALA A 78 -1.03 18.64 6.91
C ALA A 78 -1.08 17.10 6.90
N TRP A 79 -2.02 16.49 6.16
CA TRP A 79 -2.15 15.03 6.08
C TRP A 79 -0.94 14.35 5.42
N ALA A 80 -0.23 15.05 4.53
CA ALA A 80 0.90 14.53 3.78
C ALA A 80 2.23 14.75 4.51
N ILE A 81 2.36 15.91 5.19
CA ILE A 81 3.60 16.30 5.88
C ILE A 81 3.68 15.80 7.32
N SER A 82 2.54 15.58 7.98
CA SER A 82 2.49 15.18 9.39
C SER A 82 2.58 13.66 9.49
N GLN A 83 3.78 13.14 9.69
CA GLN A 83 4.02 11.72 9.97
C GLN A 83 4.23 11.55 11.48
N PRO A 84 3.18 11.26 12.27
CA PRO A 84 3.37 11.08 13.69
C PRO A 84 4.23 9.84 13.93
N GLN A 85 5.17 9.98 14.87
CA GLN A 85 5.82 8.85 15.48
C GLN A 85 5.07 8.56 16.78
N LEU A 86 4.08 7.67 16.72
CA LEU A 86 3.31 7.30 17.90
C LEU A 86 4.18 6.37 18.74
N ARG A 87 4.76 6.91 19.82
CA ARG A 87 5.54 6.15 20.78
C ARG A 87 4.62 5.45 21.77
N ILE A 88 4.84 4.17 21.96
CA ILE A 88 4.18 3.30 22.92
C ILE A 88 5.29 2.74 23.82
N ASP A 89 4.96 2.32 25.05
CA ASP A 89 5.93 1.90 26.07
C ASP A 89 7.13 1.10 25.53
N ASP A 90 6.89 0.06 24.71
CA ASP A 90 7.92 -0.78 24.10
C ASP A 90 7.86 -0.82 22.55
N GLY A 91 7.24 0.19 21.94
CA GLY A 91 6.99 0.18 20.51
C GLY A 91 6.85 1.54 19.84
N GLN A 92 6.85 1.51 18.52
CA GLN A 92 6.66 2.68 17.67
C GLN A 92 5.75 2.33 16.50
N ILE A 93 4.81 3.23 16.22
CA ILE A 93 3.99 3.19 15.02
C ILE A 93 4.34 4.42 14.17
N ASP A 94 4.84 4.18 12.97
CA ASP A 94 5.03 5.20 11.95
C ASP A 94 3.91 5.11 10.92
N VAL A 95 3.30 6.25 10.59
CA VAL A 95 2.19 6.31 9.61
C VAL A 95 2.57 7.22 8.46
N VAL A 96 2.41 6.72 7.24
CA VAL A 96 2.56 7.48 5.99
C VAL A 96 1.27 7.41 5.20
N ILE A 97 0.78 8.56 4.75
CA ILE A 97 -0.42 8.68 3.94
C ILE A 97 -0.01 9.14 2.53
N GLU A 98 -0.51 8.45 1.51
CA GLU A 98 -0.28 8.74 0.11
C GLU A 98 -1.62 8.93 -0.61
N ASP A 99 -1.70 9.91 -1.50
CA ASP A 99 -2.83 10.06 -2.42
C ASP A 99 -2.70 9.10 -3.62
N LEU A 100 -3.65 8.20 -3.76
CA LEU A 100 -3.67 7.22 -4.86
C LEU A 100 -4.07 7.83 -6.20
N ALA A 101 -4.79 8.94 -6.20
CA ALA A 101 -5.16 9.65 -7.44
C ALA A 101 -3.96 10.33 -8.11
N GLY A 102 -2.80 10.43 -7.44
CA GLY A 102 -1.55 10.86 -8.07
C GLY A 102 -0.95 9.84 -9.04
N ARG A 103 -1.51 8.62 -9.13
CA ARG A 103 -1.06 7.53 -10.01
C ARG A 103 -1.94 7.41 -11.24
N PHE A 104 -1.45 6.75 -12.29
CA PHE A 104 -2.24 6.49 -13.49
C PHE A 104 -3.35 5.48 -13.19
N ASN A 105 -4.62 5.89 -13.29
CA ASN A 105 -5.76 5.03 -13.07
C ASN A 105 -6.02 4.14 -14.29
N ILE A 106 -5.69 2.86 -14.22
CA ILE A 106 -5.88 1.95 -15.37
C ILE A 106 -7.35 1.65 -15.68
N SER A 107 -8.28 1.98 -14.77
CA SER A 107 -9.71 1.75 -14.97
C SER A 107 -10.29 2.49 -16.18
N SER A 108 -9.66 3.59 -16.60
CA SER A 108 -10.04 4.30 -17.83
C SER A 108 -9.73 3.50 -19.10
N LEU A 109 -8.79 2.56 -19.04
CA LEU A 109 -8.40 1.69 -20.16
C LEU A 109 -9.22 0.38 -20.20
N LEU A 110 -9.90 0.03 -19.10
CA LEU A 110 -10.70 -1.20 -19.00
C LEU A 110 -12.11 -1.06 -19.60
N ALA A 111 -12.56 0.17 -19.85
CA ALA A 111 -13.92 0.43 -20.32
C ALA A 111 -14.19 -0.29 -21.66
N LYS A 112 -15.42 -0.82 -21.82
CA LYS A 112 -15.90 -1.34 -23.10
C LYS A 112 -16.27 -0.14 -23.98
N GLY A 113 -15.41 0.21 -24.93
CA GLY A 113 -15.59 1.36 -25.82
C GLY A 113 -14.24 1.98 -26.21
N PRO A 114 -14.25 2.98 -27.11
CA PRO A 114 -13.02 3.65 -27.51
C PRO A 114 -12.40 4.33 -26.29
N VAL A 115 -11.12 4.04 -26.06
CA VAL A 115 -10.31 4.79 -25.12
C VAL A 115 -10.08 6.19 -25.72
N SER A 116 -10.12 7.22 -24.89
CA SER A 116 -9.78 8.57 -25.34
C SER A 116 -8.33 8.61 -25.84
N ASP A 117 -8.11 9.19 -27.02
CA ASP A 117 -6.78 9.36 -27.62
C ASP A 117 -5.77 9.96 -26.63
N VAL A 118 -6.21 10.92 -25.80
CA VAL A 118 -5.38 11.54 -24.75
C VAL A 118 -4.87 10.50 -23.76
N MET A 119 -5.75 9.63 -23.30
CA MET A 119 -5.42 8.62 -22.29
C MET A 119 -4.51 7.53 -22.88
N GLU A 120 -4.76 7.13 -24.13
CA GLU A 120 -3.93 6.17 -24.84
C GLU A 120 -2.51 6.70 -25.07
N GLN A 121 -2.39 7.97 -25.46
CA GLN A 121 -1.09 8.62 -25.63
C GLN A 121 -0.34 8.78 -24.30
N ARG A 122 -1.03 9.11 -23.21
CA ARG A 122 -0.44 9.17 -21.86
C ARG A 122 0.02 7.80 -21.39
N TRP A 123 -0.75 6.74 -21.66
CA TRP A 123 -0.38 5.36 -21.38
C TRP A 123 0.90 4.95 -22.13
N MET A 124 0.99 5.27 -23.42
CA MET A 124 2.19 4.99 -24.23
C MET A 124 3.41 5.76 -23.73
N ARG A 125 3.26 7.04 -23.36
CA ARG A 125 4.36 7.85 -22.80
C ARG A 125 4.85 7.32 -21.47
N LEU A 126 3.95 6.87 -20.58
CA LEU A 126 4.34 6.23 -19.32
C LEU A 126 5.22 4.99 -19.56
N GLN A 127 4.82 4.12 -20.48
CA GLN A 127 5.60 2.93 -20.81
C GLN A 127 6.97 3.28 -21.40
N THR A 128 7.03 4.31 -22.24
CA THR A 128 8.28 4.81 -22.82
C THR A 128 9.22 5.36 -21.73
N LEU A 129 8.70 6.17 -20.81
CA LEU A 129 9.47 6.71 -19.68
C LEU A 129 10.01 5.62 -18.75
N LEU A 130 9.27 4.51 -18.64
CA LEU A 130 9.66 3.36 -17.85
C LEU A 130 10.49 2.35 -18.64
N GLU A 131 10.85 2.64 -19.90
CA GLU A 131 11.60 1.75 -20.80
C GLU A 131 10.99 0.33 -20.84
N LEU A 132 9.68 0.28 -20.96
CA LEU A 132 8.92 -0.97 -21.02
C LEU A 132 8.60 -1.34 -22.47
N THR A 133 8.51 -2.64 -22.72
CA THR A 133 7.88 -3.14 -23.93
C THR A 133 6.46 -2.59 -24.00
N PRO A 134 6.08 -1.87 -25.09
CA PRO A 134 4.76 -1.27 -25.19
C PRO A 134 3.65 -2.33 -25.17
N LEU A 135 2.72 -2.16 -24.24
CA LEU A 135 1.45 -2.86 -24.13
C LEU A 135 0.36 -1.96 -24.68
N ASP A 136 -0.30 -2.43 -25.74
CA ASP A 136 -1.44 -1.74 -26.35
C ASP A 136 -2.63 -1.69 -25.37
N ALA A 137 -3.35 -0.56 -25.34
CA ALA A 137 -4.52 -0.40 -24.47
C ALA A 137 -5.64 -1.40 -24.79
N SER A 138 -5.72 -1.90 -26.03
CA SER A 138 -6.68 -2.93 -26.46
C SER A 138 -6.57 -4.23 -25.67
N VAL A 139 -5.39 -4.58 -25.12
CA VAL A 139 -5.23 -5.76 -24.25
C VAL A 139 -6.01 -5.61 -22.94
N LEU A 140 -6.17 -4.37 -22.47
CA LEU A 140 -6.87 -4.03 -21.23
C LEU A 140 -8.39 -3.86 -21.44
N GLN A 141 -8.82 -3.48 -22.65
CA GLN A 141 -10.23 -3.18 -22.92
C GLN A 141 -11.14 -4.38 -22.64
N GLY A 142 -12.21 -4.14 -21.88
CA GLY A 142 -13.20 -5.17 -21.55
C GLY A 142 -12.74 -6.20 -20.49
N GLN A 143 -11.51 -6.11 -20.00
CA GLN A 143 -11.04 -6.92 -18.87
C GLN A 143 -11.76 -6.51 -17.57
N SER A 144 -12.08 -7.49 -16.74
CA SER A 144 -12.66 -7.27 -15.42
C SER A 144 -11.61 -7.54 -14.36
N LEU A 145 -10.91 -6.48 -13.93
CA LEU A 145 -9.90 -6.57 -12.88
C LEU A 145 -10.49 -6.15 -11.53
N SER A 146 -10.25 -6.95 -10.50
CA SER A 146 -10.56 -6.58 -9.10
C SER A 146 -9.31 -6.21 -8.30
N ASP A 147 -8.14 -6.64 -8.75
CA ASP A 147 -6.85 -6.30 -8.17
C ASP A 147 -5.82 -6.09 -9.28
N ILE A 148 -4.89 -5.15 -9.05
CA ILE A 148 -3.89 -4.77 -10.05
C ILE A 148 -2.92 -5.91 -10.38
N SER A 149 -2.70 -6.86 -9.47
CA SER A 149 -1.83 -8.03 -9.70
C SER A 149 -2.35 -8.97 -10.78
N GLN A 150 -3.64 -8.90 -11.12
CA GLN A 150 -4.23 -9.68 -12.21
C GLN A 150 -3.70 -9.27 -13.59
N LEU A 151 -3.08 -8.09 -13.71
CA LEU A 151 -2.37 -7.71 -14.94
C LEU A 151 -1.32 -8.75 -15.36
N ARG A 152 -0.71 -9.49 -14.42
CA ARG A 152 0.29 -10.53 -14.70
C ARG A 152 -0.22 -11.71 -15.53
N VAL A 153 -1.54 -11.85 -15.66
CA VAL A 153 -2.17 -12.91 -16.46
C VAL A 153 -2.36 -12.44 -17.91
N LEU A 154 -2.23 -11.15 -18.18
CA LEU A 154 -2.45 -10.59 -19.50
C LEU A 154 -1.24 -10.83 -20.43
N PRO A 155 -1.49 -11.08 -21.73
CA PRO A 155 -0.42 -11.17 -22.71
C PRO A 155 0.46 -9.92 -22.70
N GLY A 156 1.79 -10.10 -22.73
CA GLY A 156 2.74 -8.99 -22.73
C GLY A 156 3.09 -8.43 -21.35
N VAL A 157 2.49 -8.92 -20.26
CA VAL A 157 2.81 -8.51 -18.90
C VAL A 157 3.64 -9.58 -18.19
N ASP A 158 4.96 -9.47 -18.29
CA ASP A 158 5.87 -10.31 -17.51
C ASP A 158 6.15 -9.74 -16.11
N SER A 159 6.91 -10.49 -15.30
CA SER A 159 7.28 -10.09 -13.94
C SER A 159 8.08 -8.80 -13.88
N GLN A 160 9.00 -8.56 -14.83
CA GLN A 160 9.84 -7.37 -14.85
C GLN A 160 9.03 -6.13 -15.24
N TRP A 161 8.21 -6.26 -16.28
CA TRP A 161 7.25 -5.25 -16.70
C TRP A 161 6.35 -4.86 -15.54
N TYR A 162 5.74 -5.86 -14.87
CA TYR A 162 4.84 -5.62 -13.76
C TYR A 162 5.53 -4.90 -12.60
N MET A 163 6.72 -5.35 -12.19
CA MET A 163 7.47 -4.71 -11.10
C MET A 163 7.83 -3.26 -11.39
N ARG A 164 8.17 -2.92 -12.64
CA ARG A 164 8.48 -1.55 -13.06
C ARG A 164 7.23 -0.67 -13.18
N MET A 165 6.12 -1.22 -13.65
CA MET A 165 4.86 -0.48 -13.87
C MET A 165 4.07 -0.26 -12.57
N GLN A 166 3.96 -1.28 -11.71
CA GLN A 166 3.08 -1.30 -10.53
C GLN A 166 3.19 -0.08 -9.59
N PRO A 167 4.36 0.54 -9.36
CA PRO A 167 4.46 1.76 -8.55
C PRO A 167 3.69 2.96 -9.13
N TRP A 168 3.48 3.01 -10.44
CA TRP A 168 2.96 4.18 -11.16
C TRP A 168 1.48 4.09 -11.52
N ILE A 169 0.90 2.89 -11.40
CA ILE A 169 -0.50 2.62 -11.75
C ILE A 169 -1.34 2.31 -10.51
N VAL A 170 -2.64 2.49 -10.66
CA VAL A 170 -3.65 2.17 -9.64
C VAL A 170 -4.95 1.72 -10.30
N LEU A 171 -5.72 0.87 -9.62
CA LEU A 171 -7.07 0.47 -10.03
C LEU A 171 -8.09 1.16 -9.10
N LEU A 172 -8.65 2.29 -9.53
CA LEU A 172 -9.64 3.06 -8.78
C LEU A 172 -11.00 3.07 -9.48
N GLY A 173 -11.98 3.79 -8.94
CA GLY A 173 -13.24 4.06 -9.64
C GLY A 173 -12.99 4.73 -11.00
N LYS A 174 -13.90 4.54 -11.97
CA LYS A 174 -13.79 5.14 -13.32
C LYS A 174 -13.87 6.66 -13.31
N ASP A 175 -14.43 7.22 -12.25
CA ASP A 175 -14.52 8.65 -11.98
C ASP A 175 -13.20 9.25 -11.45
N ALA A 176 -12.23 8.42 -11.05
CA ALA A 176 -10.96 8.90 -10.55
C ALA A 176 -10.11 9.47 -11.69
N VAL A 177 -9.70 10.72 -11.52
CA VAL A 177 -8.82 11.48 -12.41
C VAL A 177 -7.43 11.64 -11.79
N LEU A 178 -6.43 11.94 -12.61
CA LEU A 178 -5.06 12.17 -12.14
C LEU A 178 -5.02 13.47 -11.34
N ASN A 179 -4.74 13.38 -10.03
CA ASN A 179 -4.56 14.55 -9.18
C ASN A 179 -3.19 15.19 -9.44
N ILE A 180 -3.18 16.33 -10.14
CA ILE A 180 -1.97 17.07 -10.53
C ILE A 180 -1.19 17.62 -9.32
N ASN A 181 -1.85 17.78 -8.17
CA ASN A 181 -1.27 18.32 -6.95
C ASN A 181 -0.49 17.28 -6.14
N THR A 182 -0.65 16.00 -6.47
CA THR A 182 0.05 14.87 -5.82
C THR A 182 0.79 13.97 -6.80
N ALA A 183 0.49 14.07 -8.11
CA ALA A 183 1.17 13.30 -9.15
C ALA A 183 2.70 13.50 -9.10
N PRO A 184 3.52 12.44 -9.14
CA PRO A 184 4.96 12.58 -9.20
C PRO A 184 5.40 13.05 -10.59
N ALA A 185 6.66 13.50 -10.71
CA ALA A 185 7.22 14.00 -11.96
C ALA A 185 7.06 13.00 -13.12
N THR A 186 7.24 11.71 -12.87
CA THR A 186 7.05 10.67 -13.90
C THR A 186 5.65 10.69 -14.50
N LEU A 187 4.60 10.92 -13.70
CA LEU A 187 3.23 11.00 -14.22
C LEU A 187 2.96 12.33 -14.92
N LEU A 188 3.52 13.43 -14.43
CA LEU A 188 3.42 14.72 -15.13
C LEU A 188 4.16 14.72 -16.48
N ALA A 189 5.25 13.97 -16.61
CA ALA A 189 5.96 13.77 -17.87
C ALA A 189 5.16 12.95 -18.90
N THR A 190 4.05 12.33 -18.50
CA THR A 190 3.13 11.70 -19.46
C THR A 190 2.22 12.71 -20.14
N LEU A 191 2.16 13.96 -19.69
CA LEU A 191 1.31 15.00 -20.29
C LEU A 191 1.87 15.47 -21.65
N GLU A 192 1.00 16.06 -22.46
CA GLU A 192 1.33 16.46 -23.83
C GLU A 192 2.47 17.49 -23.84
N GLY A 193 3.56 17.18 -24.56
CA GLY A 193 4.72 18.07 -24.68
C GLY A 193 5.56 18.26 -23.42
N VAL A 194 5.22 17.61 -22.30
CA VAL A 194 5.93 17.78 -21.02
C VAL A 194 7.14 16.84 -20.96
N THR A 195 8.35 17.41 -20.92
CA THR A 195 9.59 16.63 -20.76
C THR A 195 9.81 16.19 -19.31
N PRO A 196 10.63 15.15 -19.05
CA PRO A 196 11.00 14.75 -17.69
C PRO A 196 11.65 15.89 -16.87
N GLU A 197 12.42 16.76 -17.51
CA GLU A 197 13.04 17.94 -16.89
C GLU A 197 11.98 18.94 -16.45
N LEU A 198 11.04 19.26 -17.36
CA LEU A 198 9.95 20.17 -17.07
C LEU A 198 9.03 19.60 -15.98
N ALA A 199 8.73 18.31 -16.02
CA ALA A 199 7.92 17.65 -15.00
C ALA A 199 8.56 17.73 -13.60
N ARG A 200 9.89 17.55 -13.50
CA ARG A 200 10.63 17.75 -12.25
C ARG A 200 10.54 19.20 -11.77
N ALA A 201 10.72 20.16 -12.67
CA ALA A 201 10.58 21.58 -12.34
C ALA A 201 9.16 21.90 -11.83
N LEU A 202 8.12 21.39 -12.49
CA LEU A 202 6.71 21.58 -12.08
C LEU A 202 6.42 20.99 -10.69
N VAL A 203 7.05 19.88 -10.31
CA VAL A 203 6.95 19.34 -8.95
C VAL A 203 7.66 20.24 -7.94
N THR A 204 8.88 20.69 -8.27
CA THR A 204 9.67 21.58 -7.40
C THR A 204 8.99 22.93 -7.16
N THR A 205 8.38 23.51 -8.19
CA THR A 205 7.69 24.80 -8.10
C THR A 205 6.19 24.67 -7.80
N ARG A 206 5.70 23.45 -7.54
CA ARG A 206 4.30 23.22 -7.20
C ARG A 206 3.95 24.03 -5.94
N PRO A 207 2.84 24.80 -5.94
CA PRO A 207 2.39 25.47 -4.73
C PRO A 207 2.18 24.47 -3.60
N LEU A 208 2.52 24.83 -2.36
CA LEU A 208 2.38 23.92 -1.21
C LEU A 208 0.95 23.40 -1.04
N GLN A 209 -0.05 24.25 -1.27
CA GLN A 209 -1.47 23.90 -1.24
C GLN A 209 -2.01 23.38 -2.57
N GLY A 210 -1.14 23.18 -3.57
CA GLY A 210 -1.51 22.80 -4.92
C GLY A 210 -2.09 23.94 -5.76
N TYR A 211 -2.34 23.64 -7.02
CA TYR A 211 -3.12 24.46 -7.94
C TYR A 211 -4.60 24.42 -7.53
N ALA A 212 -5.28 25.57 -7.61
CA ALA A 212 -6.69 25.71 -7.23
C ALA A 212 -7.65 25.15 -8.29
N SER A 213 -7.19 24.98 -9.53
CA SER A 213 -7.94 24.36 -10.62
C SER A 213 -7.01 23.68 -11.61
N VAL A 214 -7.57 22.79 -12.45
CA VAL A 214 -6.84 22.23 -13.61
C VAL A 214 -6.43 23.35 -14.57
N GLN A 215 -7.28 24.37 -14.69
CA GLN A 215 -7.01 25.53 -15.54
C GLN A 215 -5.74 26.27 -15.08
N ASP A 216 -5.60 26.55 -13.79
CA ASP A 216 -4.42 27.22 -13.22
C ASP A 216 -3.14 26.42 -13.50
N PHE A 217 -3.21 25.10 -13.41
CA PHE A 217 -2.10 24.24 -13.80
C PHE A 217 -1.78 24.38 -15.29
N THR A 218 -2.76 24.20 -16.19
CA THR A 218 -2.53 24.25 -17.65
C THR A 218 -2.09 25.63 -18.15
N PHE A 219 -2.41 26.70 -17.43
CA PHE A 219 -1.94 28.06 -17.72
C PHE A 219 -0.63 28.44 -17.02
N THR A 220 0.06 27.49 -16.38
CA THR A 220 1.43 27.71 -15.94
C THR A 220 2.27 28.12 -17.16
N PRO A 221 3.07 29.21 -17.10
CA PRO A 221 3.78 29.73 -18.28
C PRO A 221 4.60 28.70 -19.06
N ALA A 222 5.18 27.72 -18.36
CA ALA A 222 5.97 26.65 -18.98
C ALA A 222 5.14 25.59 -19.72
N LEU A 223 3.83 25.56 -19.53
CA LEU A 223 2.90 24.63 -20.20
C LEU A 223 2.13 25.26 -21.36
N ILE A 224 2.10 26.59 -21.43
CA ILE A 224 1.43 27.33 -22.51
C ILE A 224 2.07 26.95 -23.85
N GLY A 225 1.24 26.54 -24.81
CA GLY A 225 1.68 26.13 -26.16
C GLY A 225 2.06 24.66 -26.29
N LEU A 226 2.17 23.89 -25.20
CA LEU A 226 2.44 22.44 -25.25
C LEU A 226 1.21 21.60 -25.58
N GLY A 227 0.01 22.19 -25.51
CA GLY A 227 -1.25 21.49 -25.80
C GLY A 227 -1.69 20.51 -24.72
N VAL A 228 -1.28 20.73 -23.46
CA VAL A 228 -1.71 19.91 -22.32
C VAL A 228 -3.23 19.93 -22.19
N GLN A 229 -3.86 18.77 -22.29
CA GLN A 229 -5.31 18.65 -22.25
C GLN A 229 -5.80 18.45 -20.81
N ALA A 230 -6.86 19.16 -20.42
CA ALA A 230 -7.48 19.03 -19.10
C ALA A 230 -8.17 17.67 -18.87
N ALA A 231 -8.46 16.93 -19.95
CA ALA A 231 -9.13 15.63 -19.87
C ALA A 231 -8.36 14.66 -18.95
N GLY A 232 -9.08 14.03 -18.01
CA GLY A 232 -8.51 13.08 -17.06
C GLY A 232 -7.61 13.70 -15.97
N LEU A 233 -7.56 15.03 -15.85
CA LEU A 233 -6.86 15.74 -14.78
C LEU A 233 -7.85 16.22 -13.72
N GLY A 234 -7.40 16.26 -12.47
CA GLY A 234 -8.13 16.85 -11.35
C GLY A 234 -7.19 17.42 -10.31
N ILE A 235 -7.79 17.99 -9.26
CA ILE A 235 -7.07 18.62 -8.14
C ILE A 235 -7.41 17.98 -6.80
N SER A 236 -8.47 17.17 -6.74
CA SER A 236 -8.98 16.55 -5.53
C SER A 236 -8.81 15.04 -5.58
N SER A 237 -8.91 14.40 -4.41
CA SER A 237 -8.88 12.96 -4.29
C SER A 237 -9.75 12.50 -3.14
N ARG A 238 -10.31 11.30 -3.31
CA ARG A 238 -10.99 10.56 -2.25
C ARG A 238 -10.32 9.23 -1.96
N TRP A 239 -9.20 8.91 -2.60
CA TRP A 239 -8.53 7.61 -2.48
C TRP A 239 -7.14 7.78 -1.89
N PHE A 240 -6.89 7.12 -0.77
CA PHE A 240 -5.64 7.24 -0.05
C PHE A 240 -5.10 5.88 0.33
N ARG A 241 -3.79 5.76 0.37
CA ARG A 241 -3.08 4.62 0.93
C ARG A 241 -2.46 5.02 2.25
N ILE A 242 -2.81 4.28 3.30
CA ILE A 242 -2.22 4.41 4.62
C ILE A 242 -1.22 3.28 4.78
N THR A 243 0.06 3.62 4.90
CA THR A 243 1.11 2.69 5.30
C THR A 243 1.37 2.85 6.78
N THR A 244 1.23 1.77 7.54
CA THR A 244 1.58 1.69 8.95
C THR A 244 2.76 0.76 9.15
N ASP A 245 3.87 1.30 9.67
CA ASP A 245 5.07 0.55 10.04
C ASP A 245 5.14 0.46 11.57
N VAL A 246 4.96 -0.76 12.09
CA VAL A 246 4.97 -1.05 13.54
C VAL A 246 6.29 -1.70 13.91
N ARG A 247 6.88 -1.23 15.02
CA ARG A 247 8.04 -1.85 15.68
C ARG A 247 7.67 -2.12 17.13
N LEU A 248 7.86 -3.37 17.59
CA LEU A 248 7.64 -3.79 18.97
C LEU A 248 8.80 -4.72 19.37
N GLY A 249 9.70 -4.23 20.23
CA GLY A 249 11.00 -4.85 20.45
C GLY A 249 11.77 -5.08 19.14
N GLN A 250 12.10 -6.34 18.83
CA GLN A 250 12.78 -6.73 17.59
C GLN A 250 11.83 -7.03 16.41
N SER A 251 10.53 -7.14 16.68
CA SER A 251 9.55 -7.51 15.65
C SER A 251 9.04 -6.30 14.90
N ARG A 252 8.75 -6.51 13.62
CA ARG A 252 8.25 -5.46 12.73
C ARG A 252 7.06 -5.98 11.93
N LEU A 253 6.11 -5.10 11.66
CA LEU A 253 4.98 -5.37 10.78
C LEU A 253 4.72 -4.14 9.92
N ARG A 254 4.53 -4.35 8.62
CA ARG A 254 4.14 -3.30 7.69
C ARG A 254 2.78 -3.61 7.09
N LEU A 255 1.85 -2.67 7.21
CA LEU A 255 0.48 -2.78 6.71
C LEU A 255 0.20 -1.63 5.74
N GLU A 256 -0.22 -1.95 4.53
CA GLU A 256 -0.81 -0.99 3.61
C GLU A 256 -2.34 -1.16 3.59
N SER A 257 -3.05 -0.04 3.75
CA SER A 257 -4.51 0.00 3.75
C SER A 257 -4.97 1.05 2.77
N ASP A 258 -5.68 0.64 1.72
CA ASP A 258 -6.25 1.57 0.76
C ASP A 258 -7.66 1.91 1.23
N VAL A 259 -7.98 3.21 1.28
CA VAL A 259 -9.24 3.75 1.79
C VAL A 259 -9.88 4.69 0.78
N VAL A 260 -11.20 4.77 0.81
CA VAL A 260 -11.99 5.68 -0.02
C VAL A 260 -12.95 6.50 0.84
N ARG A 261 -13.08 7.79 0.56
CA ARG A 261 -14.14 8.63 1.14
C ARG A 261 -15.43 8.47 0.35
N ASP A 262 -16.50 8.09 1.03
CA ASP A 262 -17.84 8.11 0.46
C ASP A 262 -18.24 9.57 0.12
N PRO A 263 -18.73 9.85 -1.10
CA PRO A 263 -19.05 11.21 -1.51
C PRO A 263 -20.34 11.73 -0.86
N HIS A 264 -21.24 10.86 -0.43
CA HIS A 264 -22.54 11.20 0.16
C HIS A 264 -22.46 11.34 1.68
N THR A 265 -21.82 10.37 2.35
CA THR A 265 -21.75 10.35 3.83
C THR A 265 -20.51 11.05 4.37
N GLY A 266 -19.45 11.15 3.56
CA GLY A 266 -18.16 11.64 3.99
C GLY A 266 -17.34 10.68 4.86
N GLU A 267 -17.84 9.46 5.04
CA GLU A 267 -17.17 8.40 5.79
C GLU A 267 -16.01 7.78 5.00
N TRP A 268 -14.96 7.35 5.71
CA TRP A 268 -13.80 6.69 5.13
C TRP A 268 -13.92 5.17 5.24
N HIS A 269 -14.14 4.53 4.09
CA HIS A 269 -14.25 3.08 3.97
C HIS A 269 -12.92 2.44 3.58
N LEU A 270 -12.67 1.26 4.15
CA LEU A 270 -11.54 0.43 3.78
C LEU A 270 -11.85 -0.32 2.48
N LEU A 271 -10.97 -0.22 1.50
CA LEU A 271 -11.03 -1.00 0.26
C LEU A 271 -10.27 -2.32 0.40
N GLN A 272 -9.03 -2.26 0.87
CA GLN A 272 -8.19 -3.44 1.01
C GLN A 272 -7.07 -3.24 2.03
N ARG A 273 -6.57 -4.36 2.56
CA ARG A 273 -5.38 -4.44 3.44
C ARG A 273 -4.36 -5.40 2.86
N ARG A 274 -3.10 -5.00 2.85
CA ARG A 274 -1.97 -5.81 2.41
C ARG A 274 -0.89 -5.81 3.48
N LEU A 275 -0.60 -6.98 4.03
CA LEU A 275 0.57 -7.19 4.89
C LEU A 275 1.80 -7.33 4.02
N LEU A 276 2.79 -6.48 4.25
CA LEU A 276 4.01 -6.43 3.47
C LEU A 276 5.21 -6.89 4.30
N ALA A 277 6.26 -7.29 3.60
CA ALA A 277 7.57 -7.45 4.22
C ALA A 277 7.97 -6.14 4.91
N PRO A 278 8.45 -6.19 6.17
CA PRO A 278 8.95 -4.99 6.86
C PRO A 278 10.08 -4.34 6.06
N ARG A 279 10.16 -3.00 6.07
CA ARG A 279 11.33 -2.34 5.50
C ARG A 279 12.57 -2.68 6.35
N HIS A 280 13.58 -3.25 5.70
CA HIS A 280 14.95 -3.17 6.21
C HIS A 280 15.40 -1.71 6.05
N ARG A 281 15.14 -0.85 7.04
CA ARG A 281 15.92 0.38 7.13
C ARG A 281 17.34 -0.02 7.55
N GLU A 282 18.31 0.20 6.67
CA GLU A 282 19.67 0.51 7.11
C GLU A 282 19.62 1.75 8.03
N PRO A 283 20.49 1.84 9.06
CA PRO A 283 20.55 3.02 9.90
C PRO A 283 20.92 4.22 9.04
N PHE A 284 20.18 5.32 9.22
CA PHE A 284 20.50 6.62 8.65
C PHE A 284 21.96 6.97 8.96
N VAL A 285 22.77 7.15 7.92
CA VAL A 285 24.05 7.88 7.96
C VAL A 285 23.78 9.30 7.50
#